data_AF-A0A9D1M261-F1
#
_entry.id   AF-A0A9D1M261-F1
#
_cell.length_a   1.000
_cell.length_b   1.000
_cell.length_c   1.000
_cell.angle_alpha   90.00
_cell.angle_beta   90.00
_cell.angle_gamma   90.00
#
_symmetry.space_group_name_H-M   'P 1'
#
loop_
_entity.id
_entity.type
_entity.pdbx_description
1 polymer ?
#
loop_
_entity_poly.entity_id
_entity_poly.type
_entity_poly.pdbx_seq_one_letter_code
_entity_poly.pdbx_strand_id
1 'polypeptide(L)' 'MDNQQNQMNINWYPGHMAKTKREIIQDLKLIDVVIELVDSRIPISSRNPDIKNMTKGKKKVIVFNKSDLA' A
#
# COMPACT_ATOMS: atom_id res chain seq x y z
N MET A 1 -5.23 -33.74 20.93
CA MET A 1 -4.13 -33.31 20.06
C MET A 1 -4.65 -32.22 19.14
N ASP A 2 -4.40 -31.00 19.58
CA ASP A 2 -4.22 -29.76 18.81
C ASP A 2 -5.36 -29.23 17.93
N ASN A 3 -6.44 -28.79 18.60
CA ASN A 3 -7.33 -27.74 18.08
C ASN A 3 -6.90 -26.34 18.60
N GLN A 4 -5.62 -26.00 18.42
CA GLN A 4 -5.05 -24.67 18.75
C GLN A 4 -4.54 -23.94 17.50
N GLN A 5 -5.40 -23.74 16.50
CA GLN A 5 -5.10 -22.83 15.38
C GLN A 5 -6.32 -21.97 15.05
N ASN A 6 -6.68 -21.02 15.90
CA ASN A 6 -7.54 -19.91 15.45
C ASN A 6 -7.34 -18.60 16.22
N GLN A 7 -6.13 -18.30 16.69
CA GLN A 7 -5.82 -17.07 17.43
C GLN A 7 -5.05 -16.00 16.65
N MET A 8 -4.90 -16.14 15.32
CA MET A 8 -4.19 -15.14 14.48
C MET A 8 -4.98 -14.77 13.22
N ASN A 9 -6.32 -14.76 13.27
CA ASN A 9 -7.11 -14.25 12.16
C ASN A 9 -7.15 -12.71 12.24
N ILE A 10 -6.13 -12.05 11.70
CA ILE A 10 -6.20 -10.60 11.45
C ILE A 10 -7.33 -10.42 10.43
N ASN A 11 -8.51 -10.03 10.93
CA ASN A 11 -9.63 -9.68 10.09
C ASN A 11 -9.27 -8.36 9.38
N TRP A 12 -8.68 -8.45 8.18
CA TRP A 12 -8.47 -7.30 7.31
C TRP A 12 -9.82 -6.86 6.75
N TYR A 13 -10.61 -6.27 7.65
CA TYR A 13 -11.76 -5.40 7.44
C TYR A 13 -12.13 -5.22 5.95
N PRO A 14 -12.92 -6.14 5.37
CA PRO A 14 -13.25 -6.10 3.95
C PRO A 14 -13.92 -4.77 3.55
N GLY A 15 -14.60 -4.10 4.50
CA GLY A 15 -15.17 -2.77 4.30
C GLY A 15 -14.15 -1.63 4.27
N HIS A 16 -13.16 -1.63 5.16
CA HIS A 16 -12.22 -0.50 5.27
C HIS A 16 -11.24 -0.47 4.10
N MET A 17 -10.66 -1.61 3.72
CA MET A 17 -9.76 -1.68 2.55
C MET A 17 -10.49 -1.31 1.25
N ALA A 18 -11.73 -1.79 1.07
CA ALA A 18 -12.53 -1.44 -0.09
C ALA A 18 -12.93 0.04 -0.11
N LYS A 19 -13.17 0.66 1.06
CA LYS A 19 -13.42 2.10 1.18
C LYS A 19 -12.18 2.91 0.78
N THR A 20 -11.04 2.64 1.41
CA THR A 20 -9.77 3.34 1.12
C THR A 20 -9.37 3.19 -0.35
N LYS A 21 -9.55 2.00 -0.93
CA LYS A 21 -9.27 1.78 -2.36
C LYS A 21 -10.14 2.65 -3.26
N ARG A 22 -11.43 2.81 -2.94
CA ARG A 22 -12.34 3.69 -3.70
C ARG A 22 -11.94 5.15 -3.56
N GLU A 23 -11.61 5.60 -2.35
CA GLU A 23 -11.17 6.97 -2.07
C GLU A 23 -9.91 7.30 -2.88
N ILE A 24 -8.88 6.46 -2.82
CA ILE A 24 -7.65 6.63 -3.61
C ILE A 24 -7.95 6.70 -5.12
N ILE A 25 -8.86 5.86 -5.65
CA ILE A 25 -9.22 5.89 -7.08
C ILE A 25 -9.89 7.22 -7.46
N GLN A 26 -10.72 7.79 -6.60
CA GLN A 26 -11.33 9.10 -6.88
C GLN A 26 -10.29 10.21 -6.81
N ASP A 27 -9.44 10.21 -5.79
CA ASP A 27 -8.39 11.22 -5.63
C ASP A 27 -7.38 11.19 -6.78
N LEU A 28 -7.05 10.00 -7.29
CA LEU A 28 -6.16 9.83 -8.45
C LEU A 28 -6.66 10.54 -9.72
N LYS A 29 -7.98 10.77 -9.86
CA LYS A 29 -8.52 11.52 -11.00
C LYS A 29 -8.25 13.01 -10.91
N LEU A 30 -8.05 13.52 -9.70
CA LEU A 30 -7.88 14.94 -9.40
C LEU A 30 -6.42 15.39 -9.44
N ILE A 31 -5.46 14.46 -9.48
CA ILE A 31 -4.03 14.75 -9.39
C ILE A 31 -3.25 14.30 -10.63
N ASP A 32 -2.16 15.00 -10.93
CA ASP A 32 -1.29 14.70 -12.08
C ASP A 32 -0.10 13.79 -11.71
N VAL A 33 0.38 13.90 -10.47
CA VAL A 33 1.59 13.23 -9.97
C VAL A 33 1.27 12.49 -8.68
N VAL A 34 1.80 11.26 -8.56
CA VAL A 34 1.73 10.44 -7.36
C VAL A 34 3.10 10.36 -6.71
N ILE A 35 3.14 10.55 -5.38
CA ILE A 35 4.34 10.34 -4.58
C ILE A 35 4.16 9.04 -3.78
N GLU A 36 4.95 8.02 -4.10
CA GLU A 36 4.94 6.72 -3.41
C GLU A 36 6.06 6.71 -2.37
N LEU A 37 5.70 6.76 -1.08
CA LEU A 37 6.66 6.68 0.02
C LEU A 37 6.96 5.20 0.35
N VAL A 38 8.25 4.85 0.38
CA VAL A 38 8.75 3.48 0.50
C VAL A 38 9.82 3.43 1.60
N ASP A 39 9.93 2.35 2.36
CA ASP A 39 11.00 2.16 3.34
C ASP A 39 12.29 1.74 2.60
N SER A 40 13.36 2.52 2.73
CA SER A 40 14.65 2.34 2.04
C SER A 40 15.29 0.97 2.27
N ARG A 41 15.06 0.36 3.43
CA ARG A 41 15.70 -0.91 3.85
C ARG A 41 15.12 -2.11 3.11
N ILE A 42 13.86 -2.02 2.70
CA ILE A 42 13.11 -3.11 2.03
C ILE A 42 12.24 -2.54 0.89
N PRO A 43 12.86 -1.91 -0.13
CA PRO A 43 12.17 -1.04 -1.07
C PRO A 43 11.18 -1.78 -1.98
N ILE A 44 11.34 -3.09 -2.14
CA ILE A 44 10.44 -3.94 -2.93
C ILE A 44 9.29 -4.42 -2.04
N SER A 45 9.61 -4.94 -0.85
CA SER A 45 8.65 -5.59 0.04
C SER A 45 7.73 -4.59 0.76
N SER A 46 8.15 -3.34 0.97
CA SER A 46 7.31 -2.33 1.64
C SER A 46 6.28 -1.68 0.70
N ARG A 47 6.18 -2.11 -0.56
CA ARG A 47 5.26 -1.54 -1.55
C ARG A 47 3.94 -2.30 -1.58
N ASN A 48 2.86 -1.56 -1.77
CA ASN A 48 1.54 -2.17 -1.96
C ASN A 48 1.35 -2.57 -3.44
N PRO A 49 1.10 -3.86 -3.75
CA PRO A 49 0.92 -4.33 -5.13
C PRO A 49 -0.31 -3.71 -5.81
N ASP A 50 -1.37 -3.37 -5.07
CA ASP A 50 -2.56 -2.72 -5.62
C ASP A 50 -2.27 -1.29 -6.08
N ILE A 51 -1.44 -0.54 -5.33
CA ILE A 51 -1.07 0.83 -5.68
C ILE A 51 -0.34 0.88 -7.02
N LYS A 52 0.50 -0.12 -7.32
CA LYS A 52 1.18 -0.24 -8.62
C LYS A 52 0.18 -0.28 -9.77
N ASN A 53 -0.91 -1.04 -9.62
CA ASN A 53 -1.94 -1.16 -10.63
C ASN A 53 -2.83 0.09 -10.72
N MET A 54 -3.23 0.65 -9.58
CA MET A 54 -4.11 1.82 -9.50
C MET A 54 -3.48 3.10 -10.06
N THR A 55 -2.16 3.26 -9.91
CA THR A 55 -1.41 4.44 -10.35
C THR A 55 -0.86 4.31 -11.78
N LYS A 56 -1.24 3.26 -12.51
CA LYS A 56 -0.79 3.03 -13.88
C LYS A 56 -1.22 4.18 -14.78
N GLY A 57 -0.26 4.80 -15.47
CA GLY A 57 -0.50 5.94 -16.36
C GLY A 57 -0.39 7.33 -15.72
N LYS A 58 -0.18 7.42 -14.40
CA LYS A 58 0.17 8.68 -13.73
C LYS A 58 1.67 8.85 -13.61
N LYS A 59 2.15 10.10 -13.62
CA LYS A 59 3.55 10.41 -13.30
C LYS A 59 3.80 10.02 -11.83
N LYS A 60 4.94 9.40 -11.56
CA LYS A 60 5.23 8.84 -10.24
C LYS A 60 6.62 9.22 -9.77
N VAL A 61 6.70 9.66 -8.52
CA VAL A 61 7.95 9.86 -7.78
C VAL A 61 7.97 8.85 -6.64
N ILE A 62 9.05 8.09 -6.50
CA ILE A 62 9.24 7.18 -5.36
C ILE A 62 10.18 7.87 -4.38
N VAL A 63 9.75 7.98 -3.12
CA VAL A 63 10.53 8.57 -2.04
C VAL A 63 10.95 7.45 -1.10
N PHE A 64 12.26 7.27 -0.93
CA PHE A 64 12.81 6.31 0.02
C PHE A 64 12.97 6.98 1.39
N ASN A 65 12.06 6.66 2.29
CA ASN A 65 12.10 7.07 3.68
C ASN A 65 13.10 6.22 4.48
N LYS A 66 13.59 6.75 5.61
CA LYS A 66 14.59 6.12 6.49
C LYS A 66 15.89 5.80 5.76
N SER A 67 16.27 6.62 4.80
CA SER A 67 17.49 6.44 4.01
C SER A 67 18.76 6.46 4.86
N ASP A 68 18.70 7.00 6.07
CA ASP A 68 19.77 6.95 7.08
C ASP A 68 20.02 5.53 7.65
N LEU A 69 19.04 4.62 7.53
CA LEU A 69 19.11 3.27 8.09
C LEU A 69 19.41 2.17 7.06
N ALA A 70 19.69 2.54 5.81
CA ALA A 70 19.84 1.62 4.68
C ALA A 70 21.15 1.84 3.92
#